data_AF-A0A2W7Q7X0-F1
#
_entry.id   AF-A0A2W7Q7X0-F1
#
_cell.length_a   1.000
_cell.length_b   1.000
_cell.length_c   1.000
_cell.angle_alpha   90.00
_cell.angle_beta   90.00
_cell.angle_gamma   90.00
#
_symmetry.space_group_name_H-M   'P 1'
#
loop_
_entity.id
_entity.type
_entity.pdbx_description
1 polymer ?
#
loop_
_entity_poly.entity_id
_entity_poly.type
_entity_poly.pdbx_seq_one_letter_code
_entity_poly.pdbx_strand_id
1 'polypeptide(L)'
;MIDALKQARNLILHCHNDIACMKQAVDTMYRVYTSLSPVTITDQNDANIYLPSGKAISPSQAAHCLLEMKRTAIFLRGIHQAIAHQLSTHAHRPIRVLYAGTGPYAALITPLLIDLNPRELTVDLMDINPVSLQSTADVLMKLGLSGFVGEVHLADASTYK
;
A
#
# COMPACT_ATOMS: atom_id res chain seq x y z
N MET A 1 -8.53 -1.13 14.98
CA MET A 1 -8.12 -0.92 13.57
C MET A 1 -6.78 -1.57 13.29
N ILE A 2 -5.71 -1.18 14.01
CA ILE A 2 -4.36 -1.75 13.85
C ILE A 2 -4.35 -3.27 14.05
N ASP A 3 -5.03 -3.81 15.09
CA ASP A 3 -5.05 -5.26 15.34
C ASP A 3 -5.69 -6.05 14.20
N ALA A 4 -6.78 -5.55 13.63
CA ALA A 4 -7.44 -6.18 12.48
C ALA A 4 -6.51 -6.19 11.25
N LEU A 5 -5.75 -5.11 11.04
CA LEU A 5 -4.77 -5.02 9.96
C LEU A 5 -3.58 -5.96 10.19
N LYS A 6 -3.10 -6.08 11.44
CA LYS A 6 -2.08 -7.08 11.84
C LYS A 6 -2.57 -8.51 11.59
N GLN A 7 -3.79 -8.83 11.99
CA GLN A 7 -4.40 -10.15 11.77
C GLN A 7 -4.52 -10.46 10.28
N ALA A 8 -5.03 -9.52 9.47
CA ALA A 8 -5.15 -9.69 8.03
C ALA A 8 -3.79 -9.89 7.35
N ARG A 9 -2.78 -9.10 7.76
CA ARG A 9 -1.40 -9.27 7.28
C ARG A 9 -0.82 -10.62 7.66
N ASN A 10 -0.98 -11.06 8.89
CA ASN A 10 -0.51 -12.38 9.31
C ASN A 10 -1.20 -13.50 8.53
N LEU A 11 -2.52 -13.39 8.31
CA LEU A 11 -3.25 -14.35 7.50
C LEU A 11 -2.72 -14.40 6.06
N ILE A 12 -2.61 -13.25 5.39
CA ILE A 12 -2.20 -13.20 3.97
C ILE A 12 -0.74 -13.62 3.77
N LEU A 13 0.14 -13.40 4.75
CA LEU A 13 1.54 -13.83 4.68
C LEU A 13 1.70 -15.36 4.75
N HIS A 14 0.82 -16.06 5.47
CA HIS A 14 1.00 -17.49 5.81
C HIS A 14 -0.03 -18.44 5.19
N CYS A 15 -1.11 -17.95 4.59
CA CYS A 15 -2.16 -18.79 4.04
C CYS A 15 -1.82 -19.55 2.73
N HIS A 16 -0.55 -19.55 2.29
CA HIS A 16 -0.09 -20.23 1.07
C HIS A 16 -0.99 -19.92 -0.14
N ASN A 17 -1.64 -20.92 -0.75
CA ASN A 17 -2.57 -20.76 -1.88
C ASN A 17 -4.05 -20.88 -1.47
N ASP A 18 -4.37 -20.78 -0.18
CA ASP A 18 -5.75 -20.79 0.30
C ASP A 18 -6.46 -19.49 -0.10
N ILE A 19 -7.31 -19.61 -1.11
CA ILE A 19 -8.08 -18.51 -1.70
C ILE A 19 -9.05 -17.91 -0.67
N ALA A 20 -9.67 -18.73 0.18
CA ALA A 20 -10.62 -18.24 1.17
C ALA A 20 -9.92 -17.38 2.21
N CYS A 21 -8.74 -17.81 2.68
CA CYS A 21 -7.92 -17.01 3.58
C CYS A 21 -7.41 -15.71 2.93
N MET A 22 -6.96 -15.75 1.67
CA MET A 22 -6.56 -14.52 0.96
C MET A 22 -7.73 -13.54 0.86
N LYS A 23 -8.92 -14.04 0.49
CA LYS A 23 -10.14 -13.23 0.40
C LYS A 23 -10.46 -12.58 1.75
N GLN A 24 -10.48 -13.38 2.81
CA GLN A 24 -10.74 -12.91 4.17
C GLN A 24 -9.77 -11.81 4.59
N ALA A 25 -8.48 -11.95 4.24
CA ALA A 25 -7.47 -10.96 4.54
C ALA A 25 -7.71 -9.64 3.79
N VAL A 26 -7.90 -9.68 2.46
CA VAL A 26 -8.10 -8.45 1.68
C VAL A 26 -9.43 -7.76 1.99
N ASP A 27 -10.49 -8.51 2.30
CA ASP A 27 -11.76 -7.96 2.77
C ASP A 27 -11.57 -7.24 4.11
N THR A 28 -10.78 -7.83 5.02
CA THR A 28 -10.47 -7.22 6.32
C THR A 28 -9.62 -5.97 6.16
N MET A 29 -8.60 -6.01 5.30
CA MET A 29 -7.80 -4.83 4.93
C MET A 29 -8.70 -3.73 4.36
N TYR A 30 -9.59 -4.06 3.43
CA TYR A 30 -10.48 -3.10 2.79
C TYR A 30 -11.45 -2.43 3.78
N ARG A 31 -12.04 -3.19 4.72
CA ARG A 31 -12.85 -2.62 5.80
C ARG A 31 -12.06 -1.65 6.67
N VAL A 32 -10.79 -1.96 6.96
CA VAL A 32 -9.92 -1.06 7.71
C VAL A 32 -9.67 0.21 6.89
N TYR A 33 -9.23 0.10 5.64
CA TYR A 33 -8.87 1.28 4.85
C TYR A 33 -10.06 2.21 4.55
N THR A 34 -11.24 1.68 4.29
CA THR A 34 -12.45 2.50 4.07
C THR A 34 -12.93 3.21 5.32
N SER A 35 -12.53 2.76 6.52
CA SER A 35 -12.75 3.52 7.76
C SER A 35 -11.75 4.68 7.95
N LEU A 36 -10.66 4.68 7.17
CA LEU A 36 -9.54 5.62 7.30
C LEU A 36 -9.45 6.61 6.13
N SER A 37 -9.99 6.25 4.98
CA SER A 37 -9.93 7.00 3.74
C SER A 37 -11.34 7.32 3.21
N PRO A 38 -11.55 8.49 2.59
CA PRO A 38 -12.79 8.79 1.89
C PRO A 38 -12.93 8.01 0.57
N VAL A 39 -11.84 7.45 0.03
CA VAL A 39 -11.86 6.70 -1.22
C VAL A 39 -12.39 5.29 -0.97
N THR A 40 -13.38 4.90 -1.75
CA THR A 40 -13.98 3.55 -1.73
C THR A 40 -14.05 3.00 -3.15
N ILE A 41 -14.39 1.72 -3.28
CA ILE A 41 -14.52 1.07 -4.59
C ILE A 41 -15.81 1.46 -5.36
N THR A 42 -16.69 2.25 -4.73
CA THR A 42 -18.03 2.54 -5.27
C THR A 42 -18.15 3.92 -5.88
N ASP A 43 -17.11 4.75 -5.83
CA ASP A 43 -17.18 6.07 -6.46
C ASP A 43 -17.20 5.93 -7.98
N GLN A 44 -18.31 6.35 -8.59
CA GLN A 44 -18.57 6.29 -10.02
C GLN A 44 -18.23 7.60 -10.73
N ASN A 45 -18.01 8.69 -9.98
CA ASN A 45 -17.65 10.00 -10.54
C ASN A 45 -16.13 10.18 -10.65
N ASP A 46 -15.37 9.15 -10.28
CA ASP A 46 -13.92 9.18 -10.23
C ASP A 46 -13.29 8.96 -11.61
N ALA A 47 -12.45 9.89 -12.03
CA ALA A 47 -11.94 9.98 -13.39
C ALA A 47 -10.53 9.37 -13.54
N ASN A 48 -10.29 8.73 -14.69
CA ASN A 48 -8.96 8.29 -15.10
C ASN A 48 -8.12 9.48 -15.56
N ILE A 49 -6.80 9.36 -15.43
CA ILE A 49 -5.83 10.29 -16.02
C ILE A 49 -5.24 9.63 -17.27
N TYR A 50 -5.38 10.27 -18.42
CA TYR A 50 -4.84 9.79 -19.70
C TYR A 50 -3.51 10.47 -20.00
N LEU A 51 -2.51 9.68 -20.33
CA LEU A 51 -1.12 10.08 -20.54
C LEU A 51 -0.63 9.55 -21.89
N PRO A 52 0.42 10.15 -22.47
CA PRO A 52 1.09 9.57 -23.64
C PRO A 52 1.60 8.14 -23.39
N SER A 53 1.97 7.82 -22.14
CA SER A 53 2.48 6.51 -21.71
C SER A 53 1.40 5.50 -21.35
N GLY A 54 0.12 5.89 -21.32
CA GLY A 54 -0.99 5.01 -21.01
C GLY A 54 -2.09 5.68 -20.20
N LYS A 55 -2.78 4.88 -19.37
CA LYS A 55 -3.90 5.34 -18.55
C LYS A 55 -3.64 5.02 -17.09
N ALA A 56 -3.60 6.05 -16.25
CA ALA A 56 -3.69 5.89 -14.82
C ALA A 56 -5.16 5.77 -14.42
N ILE A 57 -5.49 4.64 -13.79
CA ILE A 57 -6.85 4.36 -13.34
C ILE A 57 -7.26 5.29 -12.19
N SER A 58 -8.57 5.49 -12.04
CA SER A 58 -9.12 6.32 -10.98
C SER A 58 -8.83 5.74 -9.58
N PRO A 59 -8.69 6.55 -8.51
CA PRO A 59 -8.56 6.12 -7.12
C PRO A 59 -9.50 4.98 -6.70
N SER A 60 -10.77 5.01 -7.09
CA SER A 60 -11.78 3.97 -6.85
C SER A 60 -11.42 2.67 -7.56
N GLN A 61 -10.99 2.74 -8.83
CA GLN A 61 -10.46 1.59 -9.57
C GLN A 61 -9.15 1.07 -8.96
N ALA A 62 -8.28 1.95 -8.45
CA ALA A 62 -7.07 1.57 -7.74
C ALA A 62 -7.39 0.89 -6.38
N ALA A 63 -8.46 1.31 -5.69
CA ALA A 63 -8.95 0.65 -4.47
C ALA A 63 -9.39 -0.79 -4.76
N HIS A 64 -10.04 -1.06 -5.90
CA HIS A 64 -10.40 -2.43 -6.31
C HIS A 64 -9.18 -3.36 -6.41
N CYS A 65 -8.00 -2.82 -6.77
CA CYS A 65 -6.79 -3.63 -6.88
C CYS A 65 -6.36 -4.30 -5.57
N LEU A 66 -6.81 -3.81 -4.41
CA LEU A 66 -6.64 -4.49 -3.11
C LEU A 66 -7.41 -5.81 -3.06
N LEU A 67 -8.63 -5.83 -3.60
CA LEU A 67 -9.54 -6.98 -3.56
C LEU A 67 -9.15 -8.09 -4.53
N GLU A 68 -8.20 -7.84 -5.43
CA GLU A 68 -7.51 -8.86 -6.23
C GLU A 68 -6.60 -9.73 -5.33
N MET A 69 -7.24 -10.62 -4.57
CA MET A 69 -6.66 -11.31 -3.42
C MET A 69 -5.34 -12.03 -3.71
N LYS A 70 -5.23 -12.70 -4.87
CA LYS A 70 -4.01 -13.42 -5.27
C LYS A 70 -2.88 -12.44 -5.62
N ARG A 71 -3.20 -11.34 -6.32
CA ARG A 71 -2.25 -10.27 -6.63
C ARG A 71 -1.71 -9.66 -5.34
N THR A 72 -2.61 -9.23 -4.47
CA THR A 72 -2.24 -8.61 -3.18
C THR A 72 -1.38 -9.54 -2.34
N ALA A 73 -1.75 -10.82 -2.22
CA ALA A 73 -0.98 -11.80 -1.45
C ALA A 73 0.45 -11.99 -1.99
N ILE A 74 0.61 -12.16 -3.30
CA ILE A 74 1.92 -12.37 -3.92
C ILE A 74 2.81 -11.13 -3.76
N PHE A 75 2.30 -9.94 -4.07
CA PHE A 75 3.07 -8.70 -3.91
C PHE A 75 3.47 -8.45 -2.46
N LEU A 76 2.52 -8.57 -1.53
CA LEU A 76 2.78 -8.28 -0.12
C LEU A 76 3.80 -9.26 0.47
N ARG A 77 3.75 -10.55 0.10
CA ARG A 77 4.77 -11.54 0.50
C ARG A 77 6.15 -11.22 -0.10
N GLY A 78 6.21 -10.87 -1.39
CA GLY A 78 7.45 -10.51 -2.05
C GLY A 78 8.10 -9.26 -1.44
N ILE A 79 7.30 -8.23 -1.17
CA ILE A 79 7.77 -7.00 -0.50
C ILE A 79 8.25 -7.30 0.92
N HIS A 80 7.49 -8.09 1.68
CA HIS A 80 7.89 -8.50 3.03
C HIS A 80 9.25 -9.24 3.03
N GLN A 81 9.43 -10.18 2.09
CA GLN A 81 10.71 -10.89 1.94
C GLN A 81 11.84 -9.96 1.52
N ALA A 82 11.60 -9.03 0.58
CA ALA A 82 12.60 -8.07 0.14
C ALA A 82 13.04 -7.14 1.28
N ILE A 83 12.10 -6.62 2.06
CA ILE A 83 12.40 -5.78 3.24
C ILE A 83 13.23 -6.58 4.26
N ALA A 84 12.78 -7.79 4.62
CA ALA A 84 13.51 -8.63 5.57
C ALA A 84 14.92 -8.99 5.10
N HIS A 85 15.09 -9.27 3.80
CA HIS A 85 16.39 -9.54 3.21
C HIS A 85 17.32 -8.32 3.25
N GLN A 86 16.81 -7.12 2.92
CA GLN A 86 17.61 -5.90 2.94
C GLN A 86 18.02 -5.51 4.36
N LEU A 87 17.10 -5.61 5.33
CA LEU A 87 17.40 -5.32 6.75
C LEU A 87 18.43 -6.30 7.34
N SER A 88 18.40 -7.58 6.95
CA SER A 88 19.37 -8.58 7.42
C SER A 88 20.73 -8.47 6.73
N THR A 89 20.76 -8.16 5.43
CA THR A 89 22.01 -8.06 4.64
C THR A 89 22.79 -6.79 4.97
N HIS A 90 22.09 -5.70 5.28
CA HIS A 90 22.68 -4.40 5.56
C HIS A 90 22.41 -3.97 7.00
N ALA A 91 22.84 -4.80 7.96
CA ALA A 91 22.74 -4.50 9.38
C ALA A 91 23.20 -3.05 9.67
N HIS A 92 22.35 -2.30 10.39
CA HIS A 92 22.56 -0.90 10.76
C HIS A 92 22.48 0.16 9.65
N ARG A 93 22.04 -0.19 8.43
CA ARG A 93 21.72 0.80 7.40
C ARG A 93 20.22 0.88 7.17
N PRO A 94 19.59 2.05 7.40
CA PRO A 94 18.19 2.24 7.05
C PRO A 94 17.97 1.98 5.56
N ILE A 95 16.90 1.27 5.22
CA ILE A 95 16.52 1.02 3.84
C ILE A 95 15.51 2.05 3.37
N ARG A 96 15.53 2.36 2.08
CA ARG A 96 14.60 3.30 1.45
C ARG A 96 13.78 2.58 0.38
N VAL A 97 12.46 2.67 0.48
CA VAL A 97 11.50 2.04 -0.43
C VAL A 97 10.79 3.13 -1.21
N LEU A 98 10.92 3.14 -2.54
CA LEU A 98 10.04 3.94 -3.39
C LEU A 98 8.78 3.12 -3.71
N TYR A 99 7.62 3.59 -3.26
CA TYR A 99 6.34 3.05 -3.68
C TYR A 99 5.71 3.95 -4.74
N ALA A 100 5.95 3.60 -6.01
CA ALA A 100 5.31 4.25 -7.15
C ALA A 100 3.96 3.60 -7.50
N GLY A 101 2.92 4.42 -7.66
CA GLY A 101 1.53 4.00 -7.80
C GLY A 101 0.96 3.49 -6.48
N THR A 102 0.97 4.32 -5.43
CA THR A 102 0.50 3.93 -4.10
C THR A 102 -0.98 3.56 -4.08
N GLY A 103 -1.76 4.11 -5.02
CA GLY A 103 -3.22 4.12 -4.93
C GLY A 103 -3.68 4.84 -3.66
N PRO A 104 -4.95 4.67 -3.25
CA PRO A 104 -5.50 5.43 -2.13
C PRO A 104 -5.08 4.92 -0.75
N TYR A 105 -4.54 3.70 -0.63
CA TYR A 105 -4.31 3.05 0.67
C TYR A 105 -2.85 2.68 0.94
N ALA A 106 -1.98 2.79 -0.07
CA ALA A 106 -0.65 2.19 -0.06
C ALA A 106 -0.67 0.73 0.47
N ALA A 107 -1.66 -0.06 0.01
CA ALA A 107 -2.06 -1.30 0.67
C ALA A 107 -0.99 -2.41 0.65
N LEU A 108 0.01 -2.31 -0.23
CA LEU A 108 1.10 -3.28 -0.31
C LEU A 108 2.22 -3.03 0.71
N ILE A 109 2.27 -1.85 1.35
CA ILE A 109 3.30 -1.50 2.33
C ILE A 109 2.71 -1.30 3.73
N THR A 110 1.55 -0.64 3.86
CA THR A 110 1.02 -0.21 5.17
C THR A 110 0.80 -1.35 6.18
N PRO A 111 0.37 -2.58 5.82
CA PRO A 111 0.24 -3.67 6.79
C PRO A 111 1.58 -4.21 7.30
N LEU A 112 2.66 -4.01 6.53
CA LEU A 112 4.01 -4.47 6.83
C LEU A 112 4.71 -3.52 7.80
N LEU A 113 4.49 -2.21 7.66
CA LEU A 113 5.13 -1.18 8.48
C LEU A 113 4.79 -1.27 9.97
N ILE A 114 3.65 -1.88 10.33
CA ILE A 114 3.13 -1.89 11.70
C ILE A 114 4.10 -2.52 12.71
N ASP A 115 4.91 -3.49 12.30
CA ASP A 115 5.87 -4.17 13.17
C ASP A 115 7.33 -3.80 12.87
N LEU A 116 7.54 -2.75 12.06
CA LEU A 116 8.88 -2.26 11.73
C LEU A 116 9.23 -1.04 12.59
N ASN A 117 10.50 -0.67 12.57
CA ASN A 117 11.00 0.55 13.19
C ASN A 117 11.19 1.64 12.12
N PRO A 118 10.60 2.84 12.26
CA PRO A 118 10.80 3.94 11.31
C PRO A 118 12.25 4.44 11.23
N ARG A 119 13.12 4.04 12.16
CA ARG A 119 14.57 4.29 12.07
C ARG A 119 15.30 3.37 11.11
N GLU A 120 14.70 2.24 10.75
CA GLU A 120 15.31 1.21 9.90
C GLU A 120 14.78 1.24 8.47
N LEU A 121 13.66 1.93 8.23
CA LEU A 121 12.99 1.96 6.94
C LEU A 121 12.30 3.31 6.72
N THR A 122 12.48 3.86 5.52
CA THR A 122 11.74 5.03 5.01
C THR A 122 11.03 4.66 3.71
N VAL A 123 9.80 5.14 3.53
CA VAL A 123 8.99 4.93 2.33
C VAL A 123 8.75 6.27 1.65
N ASP A 124 9.24 6.39 0.42
CA ASP A 124 8.84 7.47 -0.48
C ASP A 124 7.56 7.07 -1.20
N LEU A 125 6.63 8.01 -1.29
CA LEU A 125 5.31 7.79 -1.85
C LEU A 125 5.23 8.54 -3.17
N MET A 126 4.79 7.85 -4.22
CA MET A 126 4.56 8.48 -5.52
C MET A 126 3.27 7.99 -6.13
N ASP A 127 2.44 8.93 -6.55
CA ASP A 127 1.25 8.65 -7.34
C ASP A 127 0.98 9.87 -8.22
N ILE A 128 0.40 9.64 -9.40
CA ILE A 128 0.03 10.72 -10.31
C ILE A 128 -1.31 11.34 -9.92
N ASN A 129 -2.12 10.63 -9.13
CA ASN A 129 -3.42 11.09 -8.71
C ASN A 129 -3.35 11.75 -7.31
N PRO A 130 -3.67 13.06 -7.19
CA PRO A 130 -3.57 13.78 -5.92
C PRO A 130 -4.56 13.27 -4.85
N VAL A 131 -5.72 12.75 -5.26
CA VAL A 131 -6.70 12.15 -4.32
C VAL A 131 -6.12 10.87 -3.71
N SER A 132 -5.40 10.06 -4.50
CA SER A 132 -4.74 8.85 -4.01
C SER A 132 -3.62 9.17 -3.02
N LEU A 133 -2.79 10.19 -3.30
CA LEU A 133 -1.75 10.63 -2.37
C LEU A 133 -2.33 11.18 -1.06
N GLN A 134 -3.35 12.04 -1.13
CA GLN A 134 -3.99 12.59 0.06
C GLN A 134 -4.62 11.47 0.90
N SER A 135 -5.33 10.54 0.25
CA SER A 135 -5.90 9.37 0.90
C SER A 135 -4.83 8.49 1.58
N THR A 136 -3.70 8.27 0.91
CA THR A 136 -2.58 7.51 1.47
C THR A 136 -1.99 8.21 2.69
N ALA A 137 -1.81 9.54 2.63
CA ALA A 137 -1.34 10.34 3.76
C ALA A 137 -2.29 10.22 4.97
N ASP A 138 -3.61 10.29 4.74
CA ASP A 138 -4.62 10.13 5.78
C ASP A 138 -4.57 8.73 6.42
N VAL A 139 -4.45 7.68 5.60
CA VAL A 139 -4.31 6.29 6.07
C VAL A 139 -3.07 6.12 6.94
N LEU A 140 -1.91 6.59 6.48
CA LEU A 140 -0.65 6.50 7.22
C LEU A 140 -0.72 7.27 8.54
N MET A 141 -1.24 8.49 8.52
CA MET A 141 -1.42 9.31 9.71
C MET A 141 -2.34 8.62 10.74
N LYS A 142 -3.53 8.17 10.32
CA LYS A 142 -4.50 7.56 11.23
C LYS A 142 -4.07 6.18 11.75
N LEU A 143 -3.17 5.49 11.05
CA LEU A 143 -2.51 4.27 11.53
C LEU A 143 -1.30 4.54 12.43
N GLY A 144 -0.88 5.79 12.61
CA GLY A 144 0.33 6.15 13.36
C GLY A 144 1.63 5.78 12.65
N LEU A 145 1.61 5.68 11.32
CA LEU A 145 2.73 5.24 10.48
C LEU A 145 3.45 6.41 9.79
N SER A 146 3.12 7.67 10.13
CA SER A 146 3.76 8.85 9.53
C SER A 146 5.28 8.88 9.72
N GLY A 147 5.82 8.23 10.75
CA GLY A 147 7.27 8.15 10.98
C GLY A 147 8.04 7.40 9.88
N PHE A 148 7.36 6.61 9.05
CA PHE A 148 7.98 5.93 7.92
C PHE A 148 7.99 6.78 6.64
N VAL A 149 7.25 7.89 6.59
CA VAL A 149 7.07 8.67 5.35
C VAL A 149 8.32 9.49 5.08
N GLY A 150 8.93 9.26 3.91
CA GLY A 150 10.00 10.07 3.35
C GLY A 150 9.44 11.15 2.44
N GLU A 151 9.89 11.16 1.19
CA GLU A 151 9.44 12.10 0.18
C GLU A 151 8.08 11.68 -0.41
N VAL A 152 7.28 12.69 -0.81
CA VAL A 152 5.98 12.49 -1.44
C VAL A 152 5.98 13.20 -2.79
N HIS A 153 5.73 12.43 -3.86
CA HIS A 153 5.83 12.90 -5.23
C HIS A 153 4.48 12.77 -5.95
N LEU A 154 3.84 13.91 -6.25
CA LEU A 154 2.74 13.97 -7.21
C LEU A 154 3.33 13.95 -8.62
N ALA A 155 3.55 12.76 -9.17
CA ALA A 155 4.29 12.60 -10.42
C ALA A 155 3.87 11.36 -11.22
N ASP A 156 4.09 11.42 -12.53
CA ASP A 156 4.02 10.28 -13.43
C ASP A 156 5.30 9.44 -13.30
N ALA A 157 5.19 8.27 -12.68
CA ALA A 157 6.30 7.33 -12.51
C ALA A 157 6.94 6.88 -13.82
N SER A 158 6.23 6.95 -14.95
CA SER A 158 6.77 6.58 -16.27
C SER A 158 7.72 7.62 -16.86
N THR A 159 7.72 8.84 -16.33
CA THR A 159 8.58 9.95 -16.78
C THR A 159 9.44 10.57 -15.67
N TYR A 160 9.29 10.07 -14.43
CA TYR A 160 10.06 10.51 -13.27
C TYR A 160 11.56 10.18 -13.43
N LYS A 161 12.42 11.09 -12.98
CA LYS A 161 13.89 11.04 -13.13
C LYS A 161 14.59 11.33 -11.82
#